data_AF-A0A2V5YE48-F1
#
_entry.id   AF-A0A2V5YE48-F1
#
_cell.length_a   1.000
_cell.length_b   1.000
_cell.length_c   1.000
_cell.angle_alpha   90.00
_cell.angle_beta   90.00
_cell.angle_gamma   90.00
#
_symmetry.space_group_name_H-M   'P 1'
#
loop_
_entity.id
_entity.type
_entity.pdbx_description
1 polymer ?
#
loop_
_entity_poly.entity_id
_entity_poly.type
_entity_poly.pdbx_seq_one_letter_code
_entity_poly.pdbx_strand_id
1 'polypeptide(L)' 'RGEIGGFDVGSDLMWEVEGVVGINLTRCIFTEVGYRALSVDYQNNGFLFDTITHGPQITTGITF' A
#
# COMPACT_ATOMS: atom_id res chain seq x y z
N ARG A 1 2.12 4.96 -5.75
CA ARG A 1 1.28 4.42 -6.85
C ARG A 1 -0.11 4.16 -6.26
N GLY A 2 -1.17 4.22 -7.06
CA GLY A 2 -2.53 3.99 -6.57
C GLY A 2 -3.32 3.16 -7.57
N GLU A 3 -3.93 2.09 -7.10
CA GLU A 3 -4.71 1.15 -7.91
C GLU A 3 -6.10 1.00 -7.31
N ILE A 4 -7.13 1.05 -8.15
CA ILE A 4 -8.54 0.90 -7.76
C ILE A 4 -9.11 -0.21 -8.65
N GLY A 5 -9.58 -1.30 -8.04
CA GLY A 5 -10.11 -2.46 -8.74
C GLY A 5 -11.28 -3.08 -8.01
N GLY A 6 -12.36 -3.38 -8.74
CA GLY A 6 -13.56 -4.02 -8.22
C GLY A 6 -14.67 -4.03 -9.26
N PHE A 7 -14.84 -5.14 -9.97
CA PHE A 7 -15.94 -5.37 -10.91
C PHE A 7 -16.54 -6.73 -10.58
N ASP A 8 -17.72 -6.77 -9.96
CA ASP A 8 -18.92 -7.52 -10.37
C ASP A 8 -20.01 -7.48 -9.27
N VAL A 9 -21.20 -7.98 -9.58
CA VAL A 9 -22.42 -8.03 -8.75
C VAL A 9 -22.18 -8.67 -7.37
N GLY A 10 -21.80 -7.86 -6.37
CA GLY A 10 -21.39 -8.29 -5.02
C GLY A 10 -19.96 -7.88 -4.62
N SER A 11 -19.31 -7.02 -5.40
CA SER A 11 -17.87 -6.78 -5.36
C SER A 11 -17.34 -6.07 -4.13
N ASP A 12 -16.26 -6.64 -3.64
CA ASP A 12 -15.31 -6.02 -2.73
C ASP A 12 -14.63 -4.84 -3.42
N LEU A 13 -14.84 -3.62 -2.91
CA LEU A 13 -14.09 -2.46 -3.39
C LEU A 13 -12.71 -2.51 -2.73
N MET A 14 -11.68 -2.79 -3.54
CA MET A 14 -10.30 -2.81 -3.09
C MET A 14 -9.56 -1.60 -3.65
N TRP A 15 -9.01 -0.79 -2.77
CA TRP A 15 -8.11 0.29 -3.16
C TRP A 15 -6.78 0.17 -2.42
N GLU A 16 -5.71 0.45 -3.16
CA GLU A 16 -4.36 0.47 -2.63
C GLU A 16 -3.70 1.80 -2.95
N VAL A 17 -3.03 2.37 -1.94
CA VAL A 17 -2.16 3.53 -2.11
C VAL A 17 -0.82 3.29 -1.43
N GLU A 18 0.23 3.69 -2.14
CA GLU A 18 1.60 3.62 -1.63
C GLU A 18 2.35 4.90 -1.96
N GLY A 19 3.03 5.45 -0.94
CA GLY A 19 3.97 6.56 -1.09
C GLY A 19 5.33 6.17 -0.52
N VAL A 20 6.40 6.41 -1.27
CA VAL A 20 7.79 6.15 -0.85
C VAL A 20 8.65 7.37 -1.18
N VAL A 21 9.54 7.73 -0.26
CA VAL A 21 10.54 8.79 -0.43
C VAL A 21 11.92 8.19 -0.15
N GLY A 22 12.83 8.36 -1.10
CA GLY A 22 14.21 7.87 -1.02
C GLY A 22 15.23 8.99 -0.92
N ILE A 23 16.29 8.76 -0.14
CA ILE A 23 17.49 9.60 -0.10
C ILE A 23 18.74 8.74 -0.33
N ASN A 24 19.69 9.28 -1.09
CA ASN A 24 21.03 8.69 -1.21
C ASN A 24 21.89 9.22 -0.08
N LEU A 25 22.26 8.34 0.86
CA LEU A 25 23.17 8.69 1.96
C LEU A 25 24.61 8.85 1.43
N THR A 26 25.01 7.97 0.51
CA THR A 26 26.33 7.95 -0.12
C THR A 26 26.16 7.50 -1.58
N ARG A 27 27.23 7.57 -2.40
CA ARG A 27 27.27 7.00 -3.77
C ARG A 27 26.80 5.54 -3.88
N CYS A 28 26.97 4.77 -2.81
CA CYS A 28 26.67 3.34 -2.78
C CYS A 28 25.57 2.99 -1.76
N ILE A 29 25.06 3.94 -0.98
CA ILE A 29 24.10 3.65 0.09
C ILE A 29 22.86 4.50 -0.13
N PHE A 30 21.71 3.84 -0.20
CA PHE A 30 20.42 4.49 -0.30
C PHE A 30 19.48 3.99 0.80
N THR A 31 18.59 4.87 1.22
CA THR A 31 17.53 4.56 2.19
C THR A 31 16.22 5.11 1.65
N GLU A 32 15.18 4.29 1.71
CA GLU A 32 13.82 4.62 1.32
C GLU A 32 12.91 4.44 2.53
N VAL A 33 12.02 5.40 2.73
CA VAL A 33 10.99 5.36 3.74
C VAL A 33 9.67 5.56 3.04
N GLY A 34 8.71 4.69 3.32
CA GLY A 34 7.41 4.77 2.71
C GLY A 34 6.29 4.41 3.66
N TYR A 35 5.09 4.56 3.15
CA TYR A 35 3.87 4.18 3.82
C TYR A 35 2.93 3.55 2.79
N ARG A 36 2.33 2.43 3.17
CA ARG A 36 1.37 1.71 2.33
C ARG A 36 0.06 1.58 3.08
N ALA A 37 -1.04 1.82 2.38
CA ALA A 37 -2.39 1.57 2.86
C ALA A 37 -3.18 0.79 1.81
N LEU A 38 -3.83 -0.28 2.27
CA LEU A 38 -4.70 -1.17 1.52
C LEU A 38 -6.02 -1.22 2.26
N SER A 39 -7.13 -1.00 1.56
CA SER A 39 -8.47 -1.12 2.13
C SER A 39 -9.30 -2.02 1.24
N VAL A 40 -10.03 -2.90 1.91
CA VAL A 40 -10.89 -3.91 1.32
C VAL A 40 -12.26 -3.75 1.96
N ASP A 41 -13.20 -3.20 1.19
CA ASP A 41 -14.59 -3.06 1.58
C ASP A 41 -15.37 -4.29 1.10
N TYR A 42 -15.51 -5.31 1.95
CA TYR A 42 -16.32 -6.50 1.64
C TYR A 42 -17.79 -6.23 1.98
N GLN A 43 -18.66 -6.08 0.97
CA GLN A 43 -20.08 -5.79 1.18
C GLN A 43 -20.94 -7.01 0.82
N ASN A 44 -21.15 -7.91 1.79
CA ASN A 44 -22.07 -9.03 1.64
C ASN A 44 -23.13 -9.03 2.76
N ASN A 45 -24.39 -8.82 2.36
CA ASN A 45 -25.60 -9.13 3.16
C ASN A 45 -25.59 -8.66 4.63
N GLY A 46 -25.18 -7.42 4.90
CA GLY A 46 -25.35 -6.76 6.21
C GLY A 46 -24.17 -6.83 7.18
N PHE A 47 -23.06 -7.49 6.80
CA PHE A 47 -21.77 -7.34 7.48
C PHE A 47 -20.88 -6.39 6.67
N LEU A 48 -20.64 -5.19 7.21
CA LEU A 48 -19.61 -4.28 6.72
C LEU A 48 -18.28 -4.73 7.33
N PHE A 49 -17.48 -5.46 6.57
CA PHE A 49 -16.11 -5.80 6.99
C PHE A 49 -15.16 -4.79 6.35
N ASP A 50 -15.01 -3.63 7.01
CA ASP A 50 -14.05 -2.60 6.63
C ASP A 50 -12.70 -2.97 7.25
N THR A 51 -11.83 -3.61 6.46
CA THR A 51 -10.46 -3.89 6.88
C THR A 51 -9.50 -2.96 6.15
N ILE A 52 -9.03 -1.96 6.89
CA ILE A 52 -7.94 -1.07 6.45
C ILE A 52 -6.64 -1.62 7.01
N THR A 53 -5.78 -2.15 6.14
CA THR A 53 -4.42 -2.55 6.47
C THR A 53 -3.47 -1.45 6.05
N HIS A 54 -2.81 -0.81 7.01
CA HIS A 54 -1.84 0.25 6.74
C HIS A 54 -0.58 0.07 7.57
N GLY A 55 0.57 0.45 7.01
CA GLY A 55 1.84 0.21 7.67
C GLY A 55 2.99 1.07 7.13
N PRO A 56 3.94 1.45 8.01
CA PRO A 56 5.20 2.03 7.59
C PRO A 56 6.10 0.97 6.96
N GLN A 57 6.88 1.39 5.97
CA GLN A 57 7.91 0.59 5.33
C GLN A 57 9.23 1.35 5.30
N ILE A 58 10.33 0.64 5.54
CA ILE A 58 11.69 1.20 5.50
C ILE A 58 12.56 0.20 4.75
N THR A 59 13.30 0.71 3.77
CA THR A 59 14.25 -0.06 2.96
C THR A 59 15.61 0.62 3.02
N THR A 60 16.67 -0.16 3.16
CA THR A 60 18.05 0.34 3.09
C THR A 60 18.86 -0.64 2.28
N GLY A 61 19.63 -0.12 1.33
CA GLY A 61 20.37 -0.93 0.38
C GLY A 61 21.76 -0.39 0.10
N ILE A 62 22.60 -1.28 -0.41
CA ILE A 62 23.95 -0.97 -0.87
C ILE A 62 24.04 -1.35 -2.35
N THR A 63 24.53 -0.44 -3.19
CA THR A 63 24.76 -0.66 -4.62
C THR A 63 26.27 -0.76 -4.87
N PHE A 64 26.71 -1.83 -5.55
CA PHE A 64 28.10 -2.12 -5.90
C PHE A 64 28.36 -1.93 -7.39
#